data_AF-A0A8E2IXQ3-F1
#
_entry.id   AF-A0A8E2IXQ3-F1
#
_cell.length_a   1.000
_cell.length_b   1.000
_cell.length_c   1.000
_cell.angle_alpha   90.00
_cell.angle_beta   90.00
_cell.angle_gamma   90.00
#
_symmetry.space_group_name_H-M   'P 1'
#
loop_
_entity.id
_entity.type
_entity.pdbx_description
1 polymer ?
#
loop_
_entity_poly.entity_id
_entity_poly.type
_entity_poly.pdbx_seq_one_letter_code
_entity_poly.pdbx_strand_id
1 'polypeptide(L)'
;MTAVVIALAAGGCRASVRFRYDRAVVALIKATVPRYARSWSAQARCWYIDPDWTAVLAVELVGHGHSVTRPSDAHASGTDTWAHHLFRAVGPQRAPAVHRALSRVLHPDNADIGCPLLQRQLNDARAELEPRA
;
A
#
# COMPACT_ATOMS: atom_id res chain seq x y z
N MET A 1 8.77 -3.63 -25.49
CA MET A 1 8.72 -4.31 -24.18
C MET A 1 9.50 -3.45 -23.19
N THR A 2 8.82 -2.92 -22.17
CA THR A 2 9.40 -1.97 -21.22
C THR A 2 9.16 -2.48 -19.81
N ALA A 3 10.20 -2.45 -18.98
CA ALA A 3 10.07 -2.76 -17.56
C ALA A 3 9.50 -1.55 -16.82
N VAL A 4 8.39 -1.76 -16.12
CA VAL A 4 7.68 -0.75 -15.32
C VAL A 4 7.69 -1.20 -13.87
N VAL A 5 8.19 -0.35 -12.99
CA VAL A 5 8.20 -0.57 -11.55
C VAL A 5 7.06 0.21 -10.91
N ILE A 6 6.15 -0.48 -10.22
CA ILE A 6 5.04 0.15 -9.47
C ILE A 6 5.26 -0.10 -7.99
N ALA A 7 5.62 0.92 -7.22
CA ALA A 7 5.97 0.81 -5.80
C ALA A 7 5.15 1.78 -4.94
N LEU A 8 4.60 1.33 -3.82
CA LEU A 8 3.99 2.24 -2.84
C LEU A 8 5.05 3.22 -2.30
N ALA A 9 4.71 4.50 -2.26
CA ALA A 9 5.56 5.53 -1.68
C ALA A 9 5.60 5.37 -0.15
N ALA A 10 6.71 5.76 0.47
CA ALA A 10 6.84 5.81 1.93
C ALA A 10 5.73 6.70 2.49
N GLY A 11 4.74 6.09 3.16
CA GLY A 11 3.52 6.75 3.63
C GLY A 11 2.21 6.12 3.13
N GLY A 12 2.24 5.19 2.16
CA GLY A 12 1.06 4.40 1.74
C GLY A 12 0.00 5.16 0.93
N CYS A 13 -0.03 6.49 0.99
CA CYS A 13 -1.07 7.29 0.36
C CYS A 13 -0.93 7.44 -1.17
N ARG A 14 0.19 7.03 -1.76
CA ARG A 14 0.46 7.14 -3.21
C ARG A 14 1.35 6.01 -3.68
N ALA A 15 1.14 5.54 -4.90
CA ALA A 15 2.05 4.65 -5.60
C ALA A 15 2.91 5.44 -6.59
N SER A 16 4.15 5.00 -6.78
CA SER A 16 5.09 5.54 -7.74
C SER A 16 5.27 4.55 -8.90
N VAL A 17 5.23 5.06 -10.13
CA VAL A 17 5.40 4.31 -11.37
C VAL A 17 6.66 4.82 -12.06
N ARG A 18 7.66 3.95 -12.15
CA ARG A 18 8.99 4.24 -12.72
C ARG A 18 9.25 3.34 -13.91
N PHE A 19 9.69 3.93 -15.01
CA PHE A 19 10.03 3.20 -16.23
C PHE A 19 11.01 4.03 -17.05
N ARG A 20 11.78 3.39 -17.93
CA ARG A 20 12.53 4.12 -18.96
C ARG A 20 11.51 4.79 -19.86
N TYR A 21 11.75 6.06 -20.23
CA TYR A 21 10.81 6.82 -21.06
C TYR A 21 10.35 6.00 -22.27
N ASP A 22 9.04 5.74 -22.29
CA ASP A 22 8.35 5.03 -23.34
C ASP A 22 7.01 5.72 -23.58
N ARG A 23 6.78 6.17 -24.81
CA ARG A 23 5.56 6.87 -25.21
C ARG A 23 4.30 6.00 -25.02
N ALA A 24 4.41 4.69 -25.21
CA ALA A 24 3.29 3.77 -25.07
C ALA A 24 2.87 3.65 -23.60
N VAL A 25 3.83 3.54 -22.69
CA VAL A 25 3.56 3.49 -21.24
C VAL A 25 2.95 4.80 -20.75
N VAL A 26 3.44 5.96 -21.23
CA VAL A 26 2.83 7.26 -20.88
C VAL A 26 1.39 7.36 -21.39
N ALA A 27 1.11 6.88 -22.60
CA ALA A 27 -0.24 6.86 -23.15
C ALA A 27 -1.17 5.97 -22.33
N LEU A 28 -0.69 4.79 -21.92
CA LEU A 28 -1.43 3.85 -21.06
C LEU A 28 -1.74 4.47 -19.69
N ILE A 29 -0.76 5.06 -19.01
CA ILE A 29 -1.00 5.77 -17.74
C ILE A 29 -2.05 6.87 -17.93
N LYS A 30 -2.01 7.58 -19.07
CA LYS A 30 -2.94 8.65 -19.35
C LYS A 30 -4.35 8.18 -19.74
N ALA A 31 -4.49 6.96 -20.24
CA ALA A 31 -5.76 6.35 -20.60
C ALA A 31 -6.42 5.67 -19.40
N THR A 32 -5.64 4.97 -18.58
CA THR A 32 -6.15 4.14 -17.49
C THR A 32 -6.39 4.93 -16.20
N VAL A 33 -5.52 5.87 -15.83
CA VAL A 33 -5.61 6.56 -14.54
C VAL A 33 -6.21 7.96 -14.71
N PRO A 34 -7.29 8.34 -14.02
CA PRO A 34 -7.89 9.68 -14.13
C PRO A 34 -6.90 10.80 -13.80
N ARG A 35 -7.15 12.01 -14.35
CA ARG A 35 -6.26 13.16 -14.16
C ARG A 35 -6.07 13.56 -12.69
N TYR A 36 -7.09 13.39 -11.85
CA TYR A 36 -7.00 13.69 -10.41
C TYR A 36 -6.17 12.65 -9.63
N ALA A 37 -6.10 11.41 -10.14
CA ALA A 37 -5.43 10.28 -9.51
C ALA A 37 -4.02 10.04 -10.05
N ARG A 38 -3.47 10.96 -10.85
CA ARG A 38 -2.10 10.88 -11.39
C ARG A 38 -1.38 12.23 -11.34
N SER A 39 -0.09 12.20 -11.08
CA SER A 39 0.78 13.38 -11.15
C SER A 39 2.18 12.98 -11.61
N TRP A 40 2.85 13.85 -12.36
CA TRP A 40 4.25 13.64 -12.74
C TRP A 40 5.16 14.40 -11.78
N SER A 41 6.20 13.73 -11.27
CA SER A 41 7.25 14.38 -10.49
C SER A 41 8.52 14.50 -11.33
N ALA A 42 8.90 15.74 -11.64
CA ALA A 42 10.15 16.02 -12.35
C ALA A 42 11.39 15.70 -11.49
N GLN A 43 11.31 15.95 -10.18
CA GLN A 43 12.39 15.70 -9.23
C GLN A 43 12.68 14.21 -9.07
N ALA A 44 11.64 13.40 -8.87
CA ALA A 44 11.77 11.95 -8.72
C ALA A 44 11.77 11.20 -10.07
N ARG A 45 11.55 11.91 -11.18
CA ARG A 45 11.42 11.41 -12.55
C ARG A 45 10.47 10.21 -12.64
N CYS A 46 9.33 10.31 -11.97
CA CYS A 46 8.34 9.23 -11.89
C CYS A 46 6.91 9.78 -11.90
N TRP A 47 5.96 8.90 -12.24
CA TRP A 47 4.54 9.19 -12.04
C TRP A 47 4.14 8.78 -10.63
N TYR A 48 3.38 9.62 -9.93
CA TYR A 48 2.65 9.23 -8.75
C TYR A 48 1.19 9.00 -9.12
N ILE A 49 0.63 7.90 -8.65
CA ILE A 49 -0.79 7.56 -8.80
C ILE A 49 -1.42 7.21 -7.46
N ASP A 50 -2.73 7.28 -7.41
CA ASP A 50 -3.50 6.76 -6.29
C ASP A 50 -3.34 5.22 -6.20
N PRO A 51 -3.13 4.64 -4.99
CA PRO A 51 -2.95 3.20 -4.80
C PRO A 51 -4.08 2.35 -5.40
N ASP A 52 -5.32 2.84 -5.40
CA ASP A 52 -6.50 2.09 -5.88
C ASP A 52 -6.40 1.76 -7.38
N TRP A 53 -5.66 2.59 -8.13
CA TRP A 53 -5.47 2.43 -9.57
C TRP A 53 -4.27 1.54 -9.95
N THR A 54 -3.46 1.12 -8.98
CA THR A 54 -2.25 0.32 -9.24
C THR A 54 -2.56 -1.08 -9.79
N ALA A 55 -3.65 -1.69 -9.33
CA ALA A 55 -4.07 -3.01 -9.78
C ALA A 55 -4.50 -2.97 -11.26
N VAL A 56 -5.38 -2.04 -11.60
CA VAL A 56 -5.90 -1.84 -12.96
C VAL A 56 -4.78 -1.45 -13.92
N LEU A 57 -3.94 -0.48 -13.57
CA LEU A 57 -2.82 -0.05 -14.41
C LEU A 57 -1.84 -1.19 -14.71
N ALA A 58 -1.55 -2.03 -13.72
CA ALA A 58 -0.65 -3.17 -13.93
C ALA A 58 -1.25 -4.24 -14.85
N VAL A 59 -2.55 -4.53 -14.75
CA VAL A 59 -3.24 -5.46 -15.67
C VAL A 59 -3.15 -4.96 -17.10
N GLU A 60 -3.44 -3.67 -17.33
CA GLU A 60 -3.32 -3.04 -18.64
C GLU A 60 -1.88 -3.10 -19.18
N LEU A 61 -0.89 -2.74 -18.36
CA LEU A 61 0.52 -2.78 -18.77
C LEU A 61 0.96 -4.19 -19.17
N VAL A 62 0.56 -5.22 -18.41
CA VAL A 62 0.85 -6.62 -18.75
C VAL A 62 0.10 -7.05 -20.03
N GLY A 63 -1.18 -6.68 -20.17
CA GLY A 63 -1.99 -6.95 -21.36
C GLY A 63 -1.41 -6.35 -22.65
N HIS A 64 -0.70 -5.22 -22.53
CA HIS A 64 0.00 -4.56 -23.64
C HIS A 64 1.46 -5.03 -23.82
N GLY A 65 1.90 -6.10 -23.15
CA GLY A 65 3.22 -6.71 -23.33
C GLY A 65 4.36 -5.97 -22.60
N HIS A 66 4.03 -5.19 -21.57
CA HIS A 66 5.02 -4.60 -20.67
C HIS A 66 5.27 -5.52 -19.46
N SER A 67 6.50 -5.51 -18.96
CA SER A 67 6.84 -6.27 -17.74
C SER A 67 6.62 -5.36 -16.54
N VAL A 68 5.69 -5.72 -15.66
CA VAL A 68 5.40 -4.95 -14.45
C VAL A 68 6.09 -5.62 -13.27
N THR A 69 7.15 -4.99 -12.77
CA THR A 69 7.74 -5.32 -11.48
C THR A 69 7.03 -4.49 -10.44
N ARG A 70 6.01 -5.06 -9.79
CA ARG A 70 5.74 -4.58 -8.43
C ARG A 70 6.96 -5.01 -7.64
N PRO A 71 7.70 -4.12 -6.94
CA PRO A 71 8.56 -4.62 -5.88
C PRO A 71 7.64 -5.54 -5.11
N SER A 72 7.98 -6.84 -5.13
CA SER A 72 7.38 -7.75 -4.19
C SER A 72 7.57 -7.02 -2.89
N ASP A 73 6.47 -6.57 -2.30
CA ASP A 73 6.44 -6.42 -0.90
C ASP A 73 7.03 -7.75 -0.42
N ALA A 74 8.27 -7.75 0.05
CA ALA A 74 8.71 -8.75 1.02
C ALA A 74 7.86 -8.64 2.31
N HIS A 75 6.73 -7.92 2.25
CA HIS A 75 5.63 -7.78 3.17
C HIS A 75 4.28 -8.33 2.60
N ALA A 76 4.18 -8.77 1.33
CA ALA A 76 2.98 -9.40 0.75
C ALA A 76 3.07 -10.94 0.68
N SER A 77 4.00 -11.53 1.44
CA SER A 77 3.86 -12.91 1.91
C SER A 77 3.32 -12.99 3.36
N GLY A 78 2.88 -11.86 3.92
CA GLY A 78 2.25 -11.82 5.23
C GLY A 78 0.83 -11.30 5.12
N THR A 79 -0.15 -12.18 5.01
CA THR A 79 -1.33 -12.02 5.87
C THR A 79 -0.82 -11.63 7.26
N ASP A 80 -1.16 -10.43 7.72
CA ASP A 80 -1.15 -10.06 9.14
C ASP A 80 0.21 -10.10 9.86
N THR A 81 1.23 -9.33 9.45
CA THR A 81 2.53 -9.37 10.16
C THR A 81 2.88 -8.13 10.97
N TRP A 82 2.51 -6.92 10.56
CA TRP A 82 2.99 -5.71 11.27
C TRP A 82 2.48 -5.63 12.71
N ALA A 83 1.19 -5.90 12.93
CA ALA A 83 0.57 -5.81 14.25
C ALA A 83 1.07 -6.94 15.17
N HIS A 84 1.29 -8.14 14.62
CA HIS A 84 1.94 -9.25 15.34
C HIS A 84 3.37 -8.93 15.73
N HIS A 85 4.16 -8.32 14.83
CA HIS A 85 5.52 -7.88 15.15
C HIS A 85 5.52 -6.82 16.24
N LEU A 86 4.60 -5.85 16.18
CA LEU A 86 4.44 -4.83 17.20
C LEU A 86 4.10 -5.45 18.56
N PHE A 87 3.07 -6.30 18.62
CA PHE A 87 2.65 -6.93 19.86
C PHE A 87 3.70 -7.87 20.45
N ARG A 88 4.45 -8.59 19.59
CA ARG A 88 5.61 -9.38 20.01
C ARG A 88 6.70 -8.51 20.61
N ALA A 89 6.99 -7.35 20.02
CA ALA A 89 8.04 -6.44 20.50
C ALA A 89 7.68 -5.77 21.83
N VAL A 90 6.44 -5.32 21.99
CA VAL A 90 5.99 -4.68 23.25
C VAL A 90 5.65 -5.73 24.32
N GLY A 91 5.33 -6.96 23.92
CA GLY A 91 4.98 -8.03 24.84
C GLY A 91 3.58 -7.90 25.47
N PRO A 92 3.11 -8.96 26.15
CA PRO A 92 1.71 -9.10 26.55
C PRO A 92 1.24 -8.05 27.55
N GLN A 93 2.12 -7.56 28.43
CA GLN A 93 1.79 -6.54 29.42
C GLN A 93 1.44 -5.17 28.79
N ARG A 94 2.07 -4.84 27.66
CA ARG A 94 1.92 -3.53 26.98
C ARG A 94 0.92 -3.60 25.81
N ALA A 95 0.66 -4.79 25.28
CA ALA A 95 -0.24 -4.99 24.14
C ALA A 95 -1.64 -4.34 24.31
N PRO A 96 -2.33 -4.42 25.47
CA PRO A 96 -3.63 -3.78 25.63
C PRO A 96 -3.58 -2.25 25.53
N ALA A 97 -2.55 -1.62 26.10
CA ALA A 97 -2.39 -0.17 26.06
C ALA A 97 -2.06 0.31 24.65
N VAL A 98 -1.18 -0.42 23.96
CA VAL A 98 -0.79 -0.13 22.56
C VAL A 98 -1.96 -0.30 21.61
N HIS A 99 -2.74 -1.38 21.76
CA HIS A 99 -3.96 -1.62 20.98
C HIS A 99 -4.96 -0.48 21.13
N ARG A 100 -5.24 -0.04 22.38
CA ARG A 100 -6.15 1.08 22.64
C ARG A 100 -5.68 2.39 22.03
N ALA A 101 -4.38 2.69 22.14
CA ALA A 101 -3.80 3.91 21.58
C ALA A 101 -3.92 3.91 20.05
N LEU A 102 -3.48 2.84 19.40
CA LEU A 102 -3.54 2.72 17.95
C LEU A 102 -4.97 2.62 17.42
N SER A 103 -5.89 2.00 18.15
CA SER A 103 -7.30 1.94 17.74
C SER A 103 -7.92 3.33 17.63
N ARG A 104 -7.57 4.29 18.51
CA ARG A 104 -8.06 5.67 18.40
C ARG A 104 -7.51 6.41 17.17
N VAL A 105 -6.28 6.08 16.78
CA VAL A 105 -5.60 6.70 15.64
C VAL A 105 -6.12 6.11 14.34
N LEU A 106 -6.25 4.79 14.28
CA LEU A 106 -6.56 4.03 13.06
C LEU A 106 -8.08 3.85 12.84
N HIS A 107 -8.93 4.18 13.81
CA HIS A 107 -10.38 4.02 13.68
C HIS A 107 -10.90 4.71 12.42
N PRO A 108 -11.82 4.10 11.65
CA PRO A 108 -12.43 4.73 10.48
C PRO A 108 -13.15 6.05 10.79
N ASP A 109 -13.60 6.26 12.04
CA ASP A 109 -14.22 7.52 12.47
C ASP A 109 -13.22 8.68 12.59
N ASN A 110 -11.91 8.40 12.53
CA ASN A 110 -10.89 9.43 12.42
C ASN A 110 -10.75 9.84 10.95
N ALA A 111 -11.41 10.93 10.56
CA ALA A 111 -11.50 11.36 9.16
C ALA A 111 -10.17 11.73 8.50
N ASP A 112 -9.14 12.10 9.28
CA ASP A 112 -7.87 12.61 8.76
C ASP A 112 -6.85 11.48 8.50
N ILE A 113 -6.80 10.49 9.39
CA ILE A 113 -5.74 9.46 9.43
C ILE A 113 -6.26 8.04 9.70
N GLY A 114 -7.58 7.88 9.83
CA GLY A 114 -8.22 6.59 10.03
C GLY A 114 -8.06 5.68 8.81
N CYS A 115 -7.92 4.38 9.06
CA CYS A 115 -7.79 3.40 8.01
C CYS A 115 -8.50 2.10 8.41
N PRO A 116 -9.66 1.78 7.80
CA PRO A 116 -10.42 0.57 8.10
C PRO A 116 -9.57 -0.71 7.97
N LEU A 117 -8.66 -0.75 6.99
CA LEU A 117 -7.78 -1.89 6.76
C LEU A 117 -6.76 -2.07 7.90
N LEU A 118 -6.08 -1.00 8.32
CA LEU A 118 -5.11 -1.07 9.42
C LEU A 118 -5.78 -1.33 10.77
N GLN A 119 -6.97 -0.76 10.99
CA GLN A 119 -7.79 -1.05 12.17
C GLN A 119 -8.18 -2.52 12.24
N ARG A 120 -8.58 -3.12 11.11
CA ARG A 120 -8.90 -4.55 11.02
C ARG A 120 -7.68 -5.42 11.35
N GLN A 121 -6.52 -5.15 10.72
CA GLN A 121 -5.28 -5.88 10.99
C GLN A 121 -4.84 -5.80 12.46
N LEU A 122 -4.99 -4.63 13.09
CA LEU A 122 -4.70 -4.44 14.52
C LEU A 122 -5.62 -5.29 15.41
N ASN A 123 -6.91 -5.39 15.05
CA ASN A 123 -7.90 -6.17 15.79
C ASN A 123 -7.66 -7.69 15.62
N ASP A 124 -7.41 -8.14 14.40
CA ASP A 124 -7.15 -9.56 14.10
C ASP A 124 -5.91 -10.07 14.86
N ALA A 125 -4.80 -9.30 14.83
CA ALA A 125 -3.59 -9.60 15.59
C ALA A 125 -3.80 -9.60 17.11
N ARG A 126 -4.70 -8.76 17.62
CA ARG A 126 -5.03 -8.72 19.05
C ARG A 126 -5.85 -9.94 19.46
N ALA A 127 -6.80 -10.36 18.64
CA ALA A 127 -7.65 -11.52 18.90
C ALA A 127 -6.83 -12.81 18.98
N GLU A 128 -5.79 -12.94 18.17
CA GLU A 128 -4.89 -14.11 18.20
C GLU A 128 -4.00 -14.20 19.45
N LEU A 129 -3.76 -13.07 20.13
CA LEU A 129 -2.97 -13.03 21.38
C LEU A 129 -3.80 -13.35 22.62
N GLU A 130 -5.12 -13.28 22.52
CA GLU A 130 -5.99 -13.66 23.62
C GLU A 130 -6.11 -15.18 23.60
N PRO A 131 -5.61 -15.89 24.63
CA PRO A 131 -5.74 -17.33 24.69
C PRO A 131 -7.23 -17.67 24.63
N ARG A 132 -7.61 -18.50 23.66
CA ARG A 132 -8.94 -19.12 23.63
C ARG A 132 -9.17 -19.78 24.99
N ALA A 133 -10.08 -19.20 25.77
CA ALA A 133 -10.62 -19.80 26.99
C ALA A 133 -11.45 -21.04 26.63
#